data_AF-A0A252CAJ3-F1
#
_entry.id   AF-A0A252CAJ3-F1
#
_cell.length_a   1.000
_cell.length_b   1.000
_cell.length_c   1.000
_cell.angle_alpha   90.00
_cell.angle_beta   90.00
_cell.angle_gamma   90.00
#
_symmetry.space_group_name_H-M   'P 1'
#
loop_
_entity.id
_entity.type
_entity.pdbx_description
1 polymer ?
#
loop_
_entity_poly.entity_id
_entity_poly.type
_entity_poly.pdbx_seq_one_letter_code
_entity_poly.pdbx_strand_id
1 'polypeptide(L)'
;MQTKQINKVQEQINTLMAEIESPITSITGIGQRLGAIILAEIKNIHNFKTPSQLQAFAGLEPSIYQSGTMDVTGRMVKRSSCDQEINTYHLLPSQNELVF
;
A
#
# COMPACT_ATOMS: atom_id res chain seq x y z
N MET A 1 -19.28 8.31 30.36
CA MET A 1 -17.95 8.16 31.00
C MET A 1 -16.85 7.76 30.01
N GLN A 2 -17.07 6.76 29.14
CA GLN A 2 -16.05 6.30 28.17
C GLN A 2 -15.56 7.38 27.17
N THR A 3 -16.43 8.31 26.77
CA THR A 3 -16.09 9.40 25.85
C THR A 3 -15.05 10.37 26.38
N LYS A 4 -14.95 10.56 27.71
CA LYS A 4 -13.95 11.47 28.29
C LYS A 4 -12.51 10.96 28.08
N GLN A 5 -12.31 9.64 28.22
CA GLN A 5 -10.98 9.03 28.03
C GLN A 5 -10.58 9.05 26.56
N ILE A 6 -11.51 8.73 25.66
CA ILE A 6 -11.28 8.79 24.21
C ILE A 6 -10.90 10.21 23.77
N ASN A 7 -11.63 11.22 24.24
CA ASN A 7 -11.34 12.61 23.90
C ASN A 7 -9.97 13.06 24.42
N LYS A 8 -9.60 12.67 25.64
CA LYS A 8 -8.28 12.98 26.20
C LYS A 8 -7.16 12.38 25.34
N VAL A 9 -7.29 11.13 24.93
CA VAL A 9 -6.30 10.48 24.07
C VAL A 9 -6.25 11.17 22.70
N GLN A 10 -7.40 11.57 22.15
CA GLN A 10 -7.44 12.29 20.88
C GLN A 10 -6.76 13.66 20.94
N GLU A 11 -6.93 14.41 22.04
CA GLU A 11 -6.22 15.67 22.27
C GLU A 11 -4.71 15.44 22.33
N GLN A 12 -4.25 14.42 23.07
CA GLN A 12 -2.82 14.09 23.14
C GLN A 12 -2.24 13.73 21.76
N ILE A 13 -2.97 12.95 20.95
CA ILE A 13 -2.57 12.63 19.58
C ILE A 13 -2.45 13.91 18.73
N ASN A 14 -3.41 14.82 18.84
CA ASN A 14 -3.40 16.06 18.07
C ASN A 14 -2.20 16.95 18.45
N THR A 15 -1.87 17.06 19.75
CA THR A 15 -0.69 17.80 20.22
C THR A 15 0.59 17.20 19.67
N LEU A 16 0.78 15.89 19.81
CA LEU A 16 1.98 15.19 19.31
C LEU A 16 2.11 15.32 17.80
N MET A 17 1.01 15.19 17.05
CA MET A 17 1.03 15.34 15.61
C MET A 17 1.35 16.77 15.15
N ALA A 18 0.93 17.78 15.91
CA ALA A 18 1.30 19.17 15.65
C ALA A 18 2.81 19.40 15.89
N GLU A 19 3.41 18.76 16.89
CA GLU A 19 4.86 18.84 17.14
C GLU A 19 5.72 18.13 16.08
N ILE A 20 5.23 17.01 15.55
CA ILE A 20 5.96 16.24 14.52
C ILE A 20 5.98 17.00 13.17
N GLU A 21 4.99 17.86 12.91
CA GLU A 21 4.84 18.63 11.65
C GLU A 21 5.02 17.75 10.40
N SER A 22 4.49 16.53 10.44
CA SER A 22 4.69 15.57 9.36
C SER A 22 3.97 16.02 8.07
N PRO A 23 4.62 15.90 6.90
CA PRO A 23 3.98 16.17 5.61
C PRO A 23 2.83 15.20 5.31
N ILE A 24 2.66 14.12 6.08
CA ILE A 24 1.60 13.13 5.83
C ILE A 24 0.19 13.71 5.89
N THR A 25 0.00 14.78 6.65
CA THR A 25 -1.29 15.48 6.77
C THR A 25 -1.55 16.46 5.64
N SER A 26 -0.56 16.72 4.76
CA SER A 26 -0.77 17.54 3.55
C SER A 26 -1.50 16.76 2.46
N ILE A 27 -1.61 15.45 2.58
CA ILE A 27 -2.33 14.59 1.65
C ILE A 27 -3.82 14.75 1.92
N THR A 28 -4.56 15.24 0.93
CA THR A 28 -6.02 15.39 1.01
C THR A 28 -6.69 14.09 1.43
N GLY A 29 -7.52 14.16 2.48
CA GLY A 29 -8.21 13.00 3.05
C GLY A 29 -7.49 12.31 4.20
N ILE A 30 -6.23 12.68 4.50
CA ILE A 30 -5.51 12.19 5.69
C ILE A 30 -5.59 13.22 6.82
N GLY A 31 -6.42 12.92 7.83
CA GLY A 31 -6.51 13.71 9.06
C GLY A 31 -5.51 13.28 10.14
N GLN A 32 -5.44 14.05 11.22
CA GLN A 32 -4.48 13.84 12.33
C GLN A 32 -4.46 12.41 12.86
N ARG A 33 -5.63 11.80 13.08
CA ARG A 33 -5.75 10.43 13.57
C ARG A 33 -5.19 9.40 12.59
N LEU A 34 -5.51 9.52 11.30
CA LEU A 34 -5.04 8.60 10.27
C LEU A 34 -3.53 8.78 10.04
N GLY A 35 -3.06 10.03 9.99
CA GLY A 35 -1.64 10.35 9.91
C GLY A 35 -0.85 9.74 11.07
N ALA A 36 -1.34 9.86 12.30
CA ALA A 36 -0.71 9.27 13.48
C ALA A 36 -0.60 7.74 13.39
N ILE A 37 -1.65 7.06 12.89
CA ILE A 37 -1.64 5.61 12.70
C ILE A 37 -0.58 5.22 11.67
N ILE A 38 -0.51 5.91 10.52
CA ILE A 38 0.48 5.60 9.48
C ILE A 38 1.90 5.83 9.99
N LEU A 39 2.15 6.95 10.68
CA LEU A 39 3.45 7.25 11.28
C LEU A 39 3.84 6.22 12.35
N ALA A 40 2.89 5.77 13.16
CA ALA A 40 3.14 4.72 14.16
C ALA A 40 3.51 3.37 13.52
N GLU A 41 2.93 3.05 12.36
CA GLU A 41 3.22 1.83 11.61
C GLU A 41 4.61 1.88 10.95
N ILE A 42 4.93 3.00 10.30
CA ILE A 42 6.22 3.22 9.63
C ILE A 42 7.36 3.39 10.66
N LYS A 43 7.05 4.01 11.81
CA LYS A 43 7.98 4.45 12.86
C LYS A 43 9.01 5.46 12.36
N ASN A 44 10.07 4.98 11.73
CA ASN A 44 11.15 5.80 11.20
C ASN A 44 11.28 5.55 9.69
N ILE A 45 10.97 6.58 8.90
CA ILE A 45 11.03 6.52 7.44
C ILE A 45 12.46 6.23 6.92
N HIS A 46 13.50 6.59 7.67
CA HIS A 46 14.90 6.34 7.30
C HIS A 46 15.31 4.87 7.37
N ASN A 47 14.46 3.99 7.92
CA ASN A 47 14.66 2.54 7.84
C ASN A 47 14.50 2.02 6.41
N PHE A 48 13.84 2.79 5.53
CA PHE A 48 13.60 2.45 4.13
C PHE A 48 14.54 3.27 3.25
N LYS A 49 15.43 2.58 2.51
CA LYS A 49 16.37 3.22 1.59
C LYS A 49 15.70 3.67 0.29
N THR A 50 14.63 2.98 -0.09
CA THR A 50 13.86 3.29 -1.31
C THR A 50 12.36 3.23 -1.04
N PRO A 51 11.54 4.00 -1.79
CA PRO A 51 10.08 3.95 -1.67
C PRO A 51 9.50 2.55 -1.89
N SER A 52 10.10 1.75 -2.78
CA SER A 52 9.67 0.37 -3.06
C SER A 52 9.81 -0.55 -1.85
N GLN A 53 10.76 -0.31 -0.95
CA GLN A 53 10.88 -1.08 0.30
C GLN A 53 9.72 -0.79 1.25
N LEU A 54 9.34 0.49 1.39
CA LEU A 54 8.17 0.88 2.17
C LEU A 54 6.89 0.30 1.55
N GLN A 55 6.80 0.33 0.22
CA GLN A 55 5.68 -0.23 -0.53
C GLN A 55 5.53 -1.74 -0.30
N ALA A 56 6.64 -2.49 -0.38
CA ALA A 56 6.67 -3.93 -0.09
C ALA A 56 6.33 -4.23 1.38
N PHE A 57 6.82 -3.42 2.32
CA PHE A 57 6.46 -3.51 3.74
C PHE A 57 4.96 -3.31 3.97
N ALA A 58 4.34 -2.38 3.23
CA ALA A 58 2.89 -2.16 3.25
C ALA A 58 2.09 -3.23 2.49
N GLY A 59 2.75 -4.19 1.81
CA GLY A 59 2.11 -5.21 1.00
C GLY A 59 1.43 -4.67 -0.26
N LEU A 60 1.94 -3.56 -0.80
CA LEU A 60 1.39 -2.89 -1.98
C LEU A 60 2.21 -3.25 -3.22
N GLU A 61 1.55 -3.52 -4.34
CA GLU A 61 2.22 -3.80 -5.61
C GLU A 61 1.39 -3.26 -6.79
N PRO A 62 2.01 -2.68 -7.84
CA PRO A 62 1.25 -2.36 -9.05
C PRO A 62 0.76 -3.65 -9.70
N SER A 63 -0.51 -3.68 -10.09
CA SER A 63 -1.01 -4.72 -10.99
C SER A 63 -0.33 -4.58 -12.34
N ILE A 64 0.16 -5.68 -12.92
CA ILE A 64 0.79 -5.68 -14.24
C ILE A 64 -0.15 -6.41 -15.19
N TYR A 65 -0.55 -5.74 -16.28
CA TYR A 65 -1.28 -6.38 -17.36
C TYR A 65 -0.33 -6.53 -18.55
N GLN A 66 0.02 -7.76 -18.89
CA GLN A 66 0.80 -8.08 -20.08
C GLN A 66 -0.10 -8.83 -21.06
N SER A 67 -0.43 -8.19 -22.19
CA SER A 67 -0.80 -8.90 -23.40
C SER A 67 0.45 -8.94 -24.27
N GLY A 68 0.68 -10.00 -25.07
CA GLY A 68 1.96 -10.28 -25.75
C GLY A 68 2.55 -9.21 -26.70
N THR A 69 2.00 -8.00 -26.71
CA THR A 69 2.47 -6.82 -27.45
C THR A 69 2.58 -5.54 -26.60
N MET A 70 2.10 -5.50 -25.35
CA MET A 70 2.17 -4.30 -24.49
C MET A 70 2.31 -4.62 -23.00
N ASP A 71 3.24 -3.91 -22.34
CA ASP A 71 3.38 -3.86 -20.89
C ASP A 71 2.64 -2.63 -20.35
N VAL A 72 1.55 -2.84 -19.59
CA VAL A 72 0.82 -1.74 -18.94
C VAL A 72 0.93 -1.86 -17.42
N THR A 73 1.49 -0.83 -16.79
CA THR A 73 1.45 -0.68 -15.33
C THR A 73 0.03 -0.28 -14.91
N GLY A 74 -0.67 -1.19 -14.25
CA GLY A 74 -2.03 -1.04 -13.77
C GLY A 74 -2.13 -0.39 -12.39
N ARG A 75 -3.34 -0.43 -11.80
CA ARG A 75 -3.62 0.15 -10.48
C ARG A 75 -2.84 -0.56 -9.36
N MET A 76 -2.55 0.17 -8.28
CA MET A 76 -2.02 -0.42 -7.05
C MET A 76 -3.01 -1.42 -6.47
N VAL A 77 -2.52 -2.62 -6.16
CA VAL A 77 -3.27 -3.70 -5.52
C VAL A 77 -2.56 -4.13 -4.24
N LYS A 78 -3.34 -4.62 -3.27
CA LYS A 78 -2.80 -5.28 -2.07
C LYS A 78 -2.68 -6.77 -2.38
N ARG A 79 -1.45 -7.31 -2.39
CA ARG A 79 -1.23 -8.75 -2.59
C ARG A 79 -0.77 -9.38 -1.28
N SER A 80 -1.53 -10.33 -0.78
CA SER A 80 -1.03 -11.31 0.20
C SER A 80 -0.09 -12.28 -0.53
N SER A 81 0.94 -12.78 0.14
CA SER A 81 1.90 -13.74 -0.44
C SER A 81 1.26 -15.03 -0.97
N CYS A 82 0.02 -15.35 -0.57
CA CYS A 82 -0.74 -16.51 -1.05
C CYS A 82 -1.25 -16.34 -2.51
N ASP A 83 -1.46 -15.11 -2.97
CA ASP A 83 -2.11 -14.83 -4.26
C ASP A 83 -1.15 -14.82 -5.47
N GLN A 84 0.12 -15.22 -5.27
CA GLN A 84 1.12 -15.22 -6.33
C GLN A 84 0.91 -16.32 -7.40
N GLU A 85 0.02 -17.31 -7.20
CA GLU A 85 -0.11 -18.45 -8.11
C GLU A 85 -1.30 -18.45 -9.09
N ILE A 86 -2.24 -17.50 -9.04
CA ILE A 86 -3.52 -17.68 -9.78
C ILE A 86 -3.59 -17.00 -11.16
N ASN A 87 -2.72 -16.05 -11.53
CA ASN A 87 -2.91 -15.27 -12.77
C ASN A 87 -1.99 -15.61 -13.97
N THR A 88 -1.35 -16.78 -14.00
CA THR A 88 -0.45 -17.15 -15.12
C THR A 88 -1.00 -18.25 -16.05
N TYR A 89 -2.20 -18.81 -15.80
CA TYR A 89 -2.66 -20.02 -16.51
C TYR A 89 -3.75 -19.85 -17.58
N HIS A 90 -3.94 -18.67 -18.19
CA HIS A 90 -4.94 -18.53 -19.26
C HIS A 90 -4.44 -17.96 -20.60
N LEU A 91 -3.18 -18.18 -20.97
CA LEU A 91 -2.70 -17.93 -22.34
C LEU A 91 -1.70 -19.01 -22.80
N LEU A 92 -2.21 -20.10 -23.39
CA LEU A 92 -1.50 -20.81 -24.46
C LEU A 92 -2.45 -21.01 -25.65
N PRO A 93 -1.94 -20.86 -26.89
CA PRO A 93 -2.76 -20.61 -28.05
C PRO A 93 -3.30 -21.91 -28.68
N SER A 94 -4.52 -21.82 -29.20
CA SER A 94 -4.96 -22.60 -30.36
C SER A 94 -3.90 -22.48 -31.47
N GLN A 95 -3.23 -23.57 -31.82
CA GLN A 95 -2.70 -23.81 -33.17
C GLN A 95 -2.79 -25.31 -33.47
N ASN A 96 -3.67 -25.62 -34.41
CA ASN A 96 -3.69 -26.85 -35.19
C ASN A 96 -2.41 -26.88 -36.04
N GLU A 97 -1.54 -27.88 -35.89
CA GLU A 97 -0.92 -28.54 -37.04
C GLU A 97 -0.35 -29.90 -36.66
N LEU A 98 -0.79 -30.92 -37.40
CA LEU A 98 -0.26 -32.27 -37.45
C LEU A 98 1.15 -32.25 -38.02
N VAL A 99 2.13 -32.83 -37.32
CA VAL A 99 3.32 -33.41 -37.94
C VAL A 99 3.67 -34.71 -37.18
N PHE A 100 3.20 -35.81 -37.76
CA PHE A 100 3.30 -37.25 -37.41
C PHE A 100 2.65 -37.73 -36.11
#